data_AF-A0A9E3RNA1-F1
#
_entry.id   AF-A0A9E3RNA1-F1
#
_cell.length_a   1.000
_cell.length_b   1.000
_cell.length_c   1.000
_cell.angle_alpha   90.00
_cell.angle_beta   90.00
_cell.angle_gamma   90.00
#
_symmetry.space_group_name_H-M   'P 1'
#
loop_
_entity.id
_entity.type
_entity.pdbx_description
1 polymer ?
#
loop_
_entity_poly.entity_id
_entity_poly.type
_entity_poly.pdbx_seq_one_letter_code
_entity_poly.pdbx_strand_id
1 'polypeptide(L)'
;PKSKAIDIAPTTDDKKQPEKTTPATNAKANAAGSAGKKWGLQIGVYSTRQTAEDEAKKYSEQKLRVEIVDKGDSKFAVIIGNYNTRESAEKSKEVVQAQCQCTPYIMEK
;
A
#
# COMPACT_ATOMS: atom_id res chain seq x y z
N PRO A 1 58.26 5.09 -35.98
CA PRO A 1 57.33 6.01 -36.67
C PRO A 1 56.08 6.28 -35.81
N LYS A 2 55.94 7.55 -35.41
CA LYS A 2 54.85 8.11 -34.60
C LYS A 2 53.60 8.29 -35.47
N SER A 3 52.42 8.07 -34.91
CA SER A 3 51.14 8.71 -35.26
C SER A 3 50.09 8.31 -34.23
N LYS A 4 49.12 9.11 -33.82
CA LYS A 4 48.98 10.55 -33.55
C LYS A 4 47.62 10.64 -32.82
N ALA A 5 47.52 11.59 -31.89
CA ALA A 5 46.34 11.83 -31.07
C ALA A 5 45.06 12.17 -31.87
N ILE A 6 43.91 11.96 -31.23
CA ILE A 6 42.70 12.74 -31.47
C ILE A 6 41.85 12.77 -30.18
N ASP A 7 42.00 13.87 -29.42
CA ASP A 7 40.96 14.53 -28.64
C ASP A 7 39.68 14.66 -29.46
N ILE A 8 38.50 14.35 -28.92
CA ILE A 8 37.29 15.18 -29.02
C ILE A 8 36.34 14.84 -27.85
N ALA A 9 36.17 15.77 -26.91
CA ALA A 9 35.02 15.82 -26.01
C ALA A 9 33.80 16.42 -26.73
N PRO A 10 32.58 16.07 -26.32
CA PRO A 10 31.53 17.08 -26.32
C PRO A 10 30.88 17.21 -24.94
N THR A 11 31.11 18.38 -24.34
CA THR A 11 30.19 19.02 -23.40
C THR A 11 28.79 19.02 -23.99
N THR A 12 27.78 18.61 -23.23
CA THR A 12 26.39 18.99 -23.50
C THR A 12 25.84 19.71 -22.28
N ASP A 13 25.54 20.97 -22.55
CA ASP A 13 24.95 22.01 -21.72
C ASP A 13 23.41 21.90 -21.77
N ASP A 14 22.79 22.29 -20.66
CA ASP A 14 21.43 22.82 -20.49
C ASP A 14 20.17 21.95 -20.73
N LYS A 15 19.44 21.70 -19.63
CA LYS A 15 17.99 22.00 -19.56
C LYS A 15 17.44 22.02 -18.12
N LYS A 16 17.37 23.21 -17.55
CA LYS A 16 16.16 23.89 -17.03
C LYS A 16 15.08 23.07 -16.28
N GLN A 17 15.04 23.25 -14.95
CA GLN A 17 13.93 23.37 -13.97
C GLN A 17 12.50 22.85 -14.31
N PRO A 18 11.77 22.26 -13.33
CA PRO A 18 11.32 23.04 -12.17
C PRO A 18 11.44 22.32 -10.81
N GLU A 19 12.11 22.97 -9.86
CA GLU A 19 11.90 22.68 -8.44
C GLU A 19 10.43 22.98 -8.11
N LYS A 20 9.70 21.90 -7.83
CA LYS A 20 8.36 21.91 -7.31
C LYS A 20 8.35 22.78 -6.05
N THR A 21 7.57 23.83 -6.13
CA THR A 21 6.95 24.54 -5.01
C THR A 21 6.57 23.54 -3.92
N THR A 22 7.25 23.60 -2.78
CA THR A 22 6.82 22.94 -1.55
C THR A 22 5.85 23.89 -0.85
N PRO A 23 4.53 23.71 -0.91
CA PRO A 23 3.69 24.18 0.17
C PRO A 23 3.99 23.28 1.36
N ALA A 24 4.95 23.70 2.20
CA ALA A 24 4.99 23.27 3.60
C ALA A 24 3.81 23.95 4.29
N THR A 25 2.59 23.53 3.93
CA THR A 25 1.40 23.89 4.67
C THR A 25 1.27 22.90 5.82
N ASN A 26 1.17 23.48 7.01
CA ASN A 26 0.94 22.82 8.27
C ASN A 26 -0.01 21.62 8.16
N ALA A 27 0.51 20.43 8.46
CA ALA A 27 -0.30 19.33 8.96
C ALA A 27 0.28 18.81 10.27
N LYS A 28 0.56 19.73 11.21
CA LYS A 28 0.51 19.39 12.64
C LYS A 28 -0.96 19.36 13.07
N ALA A 29 -1.72 18.46 12.48
CA ALA A 29 -3.03 18.10 12.99
C ALA A 29 -2.79 17.19 14.20
N ASN A 30 -2.82 17.81 15.37
CA ASN A 30 -3.24 17.13 16.58
C ASN A 30 -4.51 16.34 16.27
N ALA A 31 -4.43 15.02 16.21
CA ALA A 31 -5.58 14.14 16.33
C ALA A 31 -5.37 13.27 17.55
N ALA A 32 -5.35 13.93 18.71
CA ALA A 32 -5.70 13.27 19.95
C ALA A 32 -7.18 12.87 19.85
N GLY A 33 -7.45 11.58 20.03
CA GLY A 33 -8.75 11.10 20.52
C GLY A 33 -9.94 11.27 19.57
N SER A 34 -9.98 10.46 18.52
CA SER A 34 -11.26 9.92 18.06
C SER A 34 -10.99 8.47 17.71
N ALA A 35 -11.67 7.55 18.40
CA ALA A 35 -11.82 6.18 17.93
C ALA A 35 -12.67 6.22 16.64
N GLY A 36 -12.07 6.74 15.57
CA GLY A 36 -12.68 6.81 14.26
C GLY A 36 -12.88 5.39 13.73
N LYS A 37 -14.04 5.18 13.12
CA LYS A 37 -14.36 3.95 12.38
C LYS A 37 -13.19 3.60 11.47
N LYS A 38 -12.58 2.43 11.69
CA LYS A 38 -11.52 1.92 10.83
C LYS A 38 -12.14 1.09 9.73
N TRP A 39 -11.49 1.09 8.58
CA TRP A 39 -11.93 0.38 7.39
C TRP A 39 -10.85 -0.59 6.95
N GLY A 40 -11.25 -1.74 6.45
CA GLY A 40 -10.35 -2.77 5.93
C GLY A 40 -10.97 -3.52 4.77
N LEU A 41 -10.13 -4.23 4.03
CA LEU A 41 -10.52 -5.03 2.89
C LEU A 41 -10.55 -6.51 3.27
N GLN A 42 -11.71 -7.04 3.63
CA GLN A 42 -11.87 -8.46 3.90
C GLN A 42 -11.79 -9.27 2.61
N ILE A 43 -10.85 -10.21 2.55
CA ILE A 43 -10.60 -11.04 1.37
C ILE A 43 -11.08 -12.49 1.56
N GLY A 44 -11.23 -12.94 2.80
CA GLY A 44 -11.77 -14.27 3.10
C GLY A 44 -12.13 -14.42 4.56
N VAL A 45 -13.00 -15.40 4.83
CA VAL A 45 -13.34 -15.87 6.19
C VAL A 45 -13.10 -17.37 6.22
N TYR A 46 -12.32 -17.82 7.19
CA TYR A 46 -11.85 -19.20 7.31
C TYR A 46 -12.30 -19.80 8.64
N SER A 47 -12.60 -21.10 8.66
CA SER A 47 -13.03 -21.80 9.87
C SER A 47 -11.87 -22.23 10.78
N THR A 48 -10.63 -22.04 10.33
CA THR A 48 -9.43 -22.38 11.09
C THR A 48 -8.43 -21.24 11.00
N ARG A 49 -7.75 -20.98 12.11
CA ARG A 49 -6.72 -19.95 12.18
C ARG A 49 -5.57 -20.25 11.23
N GLN A 50 -5.17 -21.52 11.14
CA GLN A 50 -4.07 -21.97 10.30
C GLN A 50 -4.32 -21.66 8.81
N THR A 51 -5.54 -21.85 8.31
CA THR A 51 -5.86 -21.50 6.91
C THR A 51 -5.85 -19.98 6.70
N ALA A 52 -6.34 -19.20 7.65
CA ALA A 52 -6.24 -17.74 7.60
C ALA A 52 -4.78 -17.26 7.63
N GLU A 53 -3.91 -17.93 8.39
CA GLU A 53 -2.47 -17.64 8.47
C GLU A 53 -1.73 -17.99 7.18
N ASP A 54 -2.04 -19.13 6.56
CA ASP A 54 -1.47 -19.52 5.26
C ASP A 54 -1.84 -18.52 4.15
N GLU A 55 -3.12 -18.11 4.12
CA GLU A 55 -3.61 -17.10 3.19
C GLU A 55 -2.99 -15.72 3.47
N ALA A 56 -2.97 -15.30 4.73
CA ALA A 56 -2.34 -14.04 5.12
C ALA A 56 -0.86 -13.99 4.75
N LYS A 57 -0.14 -15.12 4.85
CA LYS A 57 1.25 -15.22 4.42
C LYS A 57 1.41 -14.97 2.91
N LYS A 58 0.56 -15.59 2.07
CA LYS A 58 0.60 -15.38 0.60
C LYS A 58 0.44 -13.90 0.23
N TYR A 59 -0.50 -13.20 0.87
CA TYR A 59 -0.71 -11.78 0.61
C TYR A 59 0.41 -10.92 1.23
N SER A 60 0.97 -11.32 2.37
CA SER A 60 2.14 -10.66 2.97
C SER A 60 3.38 -10.76 2.07
N GLU A 61 3.58 -11.88 1.38
CA GLU A 61 4.67 -12.06 0.40
C GLU A 61 4.50 -11.12 -0.80
N GLN A 62 3.26 -10.79 -1.15
CA GLN A 62 2.91 -9.78 -2.14
C GLN A 62 3.03 -8.34 -1.61
N LYS A 63 3.62 -8.11 -0.44
CA LYS A 63 3.75 -6.79 0.21
C LYS A 63 2.40 -6.13 0.56
N LEU A 64 1.32 -6.91 0.63
CA LEU A 64 0.05 -6.44 1.14
C LEU A 64 0.10 -6.45 2.68
N ARG A 65 -0.44 -5.41 3.32
CA ARG A 65 -0.57 -5.40 4.78
C ARG A 65 -1.78 -6.22 5.17
N VAL A 66 -1.57 -7.37 5.77
CA VAL A 66 -2.64 -8.30 6.14
C VAL A 66 -2.77 -8.38 7.65
N GLU A 67 -3.99 -8.50 8.12
CA GLU A 67 -4.35 -8.72 9.51
C GLU A 67 -5.39 -9.84 9.58
N ILE A 68 -5.22 -10.75 10.54
CA ILE A 68 -6.19 -11.79 10.83
C ILE A 68 -7.03 -11.32 12.02
N VAL A 69 -8.33 -11.21 11.80
CA VAL A 69 -9.30 -10.82 12.83
C VAL A 69 -10.13 -12.04 13.20
N ASP A 70 -10.07 -12.42 14.47
CA ASP A 70 -10.99 -13.41 15.04
C ASP A 70 -12.40 -12.81 15.12
N LYS A 71 -13.37 -13.45 14.46
CA LYS A 71 -14.76 -13.01 14.41
C LYS A 71 -15.66 -13.75 15.40
N GLY A 72 -15.09 -14.58 16.28
CA GLY A 72 -15.86 -15.55 17.07
C GLY A 72 -16.35 -16.72 16.22
N ASP A 73 -17.02 -17.69 16.85
CA ASP A 73 -17.60 -18.86 16.18
C ASP A 73 -16.60 -19.67 15.33
N SER A 74 -15.34 -19.71 15.77
CA SER A 74 -14.24 -20.33 15.03
C SER A 74 -14.06 -19.77 13.62
N LYS A 75 -14.41 -18.49 13.37
CA LYS A 75 -14.22 -17.81 12.10
C LYS A 75 -13.10 -16.79 12.19
N PHE A 76 -12.19 -16.85 11.24
CA PHE A 76 -11.03 -15.97 11.10
C PHE A 76 -11.14 -15.20 9.80
N ALA A 77 -11.33 -13.89 9.89
CA ALA A 77 -11.38 -13.01 8.74
C ALA A 77 -9.95 -12.54 8.40
N VAL A 78 -9.56 -12.69 7.13
CA VAL A 78 -8.32 -12.10 6.63
C VAL A 78 -8.67 -10.74 6.04
N ILE A 79 -8.07 -9.68 6.60
CA ILE A 79 -8.32 -8.29 6.25
C ILE A 79 -7.04 -7.65 5.76
N ILE A 80 -7.11 -6.96 4.61
CA ILE A 80 -6.00 -6.18 4.06
C ILE A 80 -6.19 -4.70 4.36
N GLY A 81 -5.11 -4.08 4.81
CA GLY A 81 -5.02 -2.66 5.05
C GLY A 81 -5.76 -2.19 6.31
N ASN A 82 -5.48 -0.93 6.65
CA ASN A 82 -6.13 -0.23 7.75
C ASN A 82 -6.31 1.22 7.32
N TYR A 83 -7.54 1.58 7.03
CA TYR A 83 -7.90 2.86 6.41
C TYR A 83 -8.81 3.65 7.35
N ASN A 84 -8.58 4.96 7.44
CA ASN A 84 -9.37 5.84 8.31
C ASN A 84 -10.69 6.27 7.66
N THR A 85 -10.84 6.08 6.34
CA THR A 85 -12.03 6.43 5.56
C THR A 85 -12.37 5.33 4.57
N ARG A 86 -13.66 5.20 4.24
CA ARG A 86 -14.15 4.28 3.22
C ARG A 86 -13.52 4.58 1.85
N GLU A 87 -13.39 5.85 1.47
CA GLU A 87 -12.84 6.23 0.17
C GLU A 87 -11.39 5.76 -0.01
N SER A 88 -10.56 5.80 1.05
CA SER A 88 -9.21 5.25 1.01
C SER A 88 -9.20 3.72 0.86
N ALA A 89 -10.17 3.03 1.45
CA ALA A 89 -10.35 1.60 1.26
C ALA A 89 -10.80 1.28 -0.17
N GLU A 90 -11.70 2.08 -0.77
CA GLU A 90 -12.15 1.93 -2.16
C GLU A 90 -11.01 2.07 -3.17
N LYS A 91 -10.17 3.10 -3.03
CA LYS A 91 -8.98 3.27 -3.88
C LYS A 91 -8.00 2.10 -3.73
N SER A 92 -7.85 1.59 -2.51
CA SER A 92 -6.98 0.44 -2.26
C SER A 92 -7.57 -0.88 -2.74
N LYS A 93 -8.90 -1.00 -2.79
CA LYS A 93 -9.61 -2.19 -3.28
C LYS A 93 -9.16 -2.55 -4.69
N GLU A 94 -9.09 -1.56 -5.58
CA GLU A 94 -8.68 -1.76 -6.97
C GLU A 94 -7.23 -2.24 -7.08
N VAL A 95 -6.33 -1.64 -6.30
CA VAL A 95 -4.91 -2.03 -6.24
C VAL A 95 -4.75 -3.45 -5.69
N VAL A 96 -5.43 -3.75 -4.58
CA VAL A 96 -5.39 -5.07 -3.95
C VAL A 96 -5.96 -6.11 -4.90
N GLN A 97 -7.12 -5.85 -5.51
CA GLN A 97 -7.75 -6.75 -6.49
C GLN A 97 -6.83 -7.07 -7.66
N ALA A 98 -6.11 -6.08 -8.20
CA ALA A 98 -5.13 -6.30 -9.27
C ALA A 98 -3.94 -7.15 -8.81
N GLN A 99 -3.53 -7.03 -7.55
CA GLN A 99 -2.36 -7.71 -7.01
C GLN A 99 -2.66 -9.15 -6.56
N CYS A 100 -3.70 -9.33 -5.77
CA CYS A 100 -4.10 -10.63 -5.22
C CYS A 100 -4.95 -11.47 -6.17
N GLN A 101 -5.43 -10.89 -7.29
CA GLN A 101 -6.45 -11.48 -8.17
C GLN A 101 -7.70 -11.98 -7.42
N CYS A 102 -8.02 -11.31 -6.32
CA CYS A 102 -9.09 -11.66 -5.40
C CYS A 102 -10.16 -10.56 -5.36
N THR A 103 -11.32 -10.82 -4.76
CA THR A 103 -12.40 -9.82 -4.65
C THR A 103 -12.52 -9.32 -3.21
N PRO A 104 -11.74 -8.30 -2.82
CA PRO A 104 -11.82 -7.71 -1.48
C PRO A 104 -13.18 -7.03 -1.24
N TYR A 105 -13.74 -7.27 -0.06
CA TYR A 105 -14.95 -6.63 0.45
C TYR A 105 -14.57 -5.56 1.48
N ILE A 106 -15.05 -4.33 1.29
CA ILE A 106 -14.79 -3.24 2.23
C ILE A 106 -15.68 -3.43 3.45
N MET A 107 -15.05 -3.46 4.62
CA MET A 107 -15.75 -3.56 5.90
C MET A 107 -15.24 -2.54 6.90
N GLU A 108 -16.11 -2.18 7.84
CA GLU A 108 -15.72 -1.48 9.07
C GLU A 108 -15.08 -2.49 10.04
N LYS A 109 -14.00 -2.07 10.71
CA LYS A 109 -13.23 -2.84 11.69
C LYS A 109 -13.54 -2.41 13.11
#